data_AF-M6I4N8-F1
#
_entry.id   AF-M6I4N8-F1
#
_cell.length_a   1.000
_cell.length_b   1.000
_cell.length_c   1.000
_cell.angle_alpha   90.00
_cell.angle_beta   90.00
_cell.angle_gamma   90.00
#
_symmetry.space_group_name_H-M   'P 1'
#
loop_
_entity.id
_entity.type
_entity.pdbx_description
1 polymer ?
#
loop_
_entity_poly.entity_id
_entity_poly.type
_entity_poly.pdbx_seq_one_letter_code
_entity_poly.pdbx_strand_id
1 'polypeptide(L)'
;MVGILAPNDGITITGRYLILTIIPLLILWETWNSQISKRWKTISVVLIIFSFFVSGIILAIMQHAIKQEKIYRNFYAQNQSSVWIFTDPLLCGQAGSDHLSKNILCINPKTNLDRIVNNLITESSISSLTLFEMSEKEFKKFEYKMPMILPSQSKTLLIKKLDLNFRKEKRLEYKGIISTRYYKP
;
A
#
# COMPACT_ATOMS: atom_id res chain seq x y z
N MET A 1 0.96 -6.53 -21.09
CA MET A 1 1.44 -7.05 -19.79
C MET A 1 1.47 -6.04 -18.65
N VAL A 2 1.43 -4.72 -18.90
CA VAL A 2 1.35 -3.68 -17.83
C VAL A 2 -0.03 -3.61 -17.14
N GLY A 3 -1.07 -4.21 -17.73
CA GLY A 3 -2.44 -4.24 -17.20
C GLY A 3 -2.71 -5.29 -16.10
N ILE A 4 -1.86 -6.32 -15.97
CA ILE A 4 -2.06 -7.43 -15.01
C ILE A 4 -1.27 -7.17 -13.70
N LEU A 5 -0.25 -6.31 -13.75
CA LEU A 5 0.70 -6.08 -12.66
C LEU A 5 0.49 -4.77 -11.90
N ALA A 6 -0.52 -3.96 -12.28
CA ALA A 6 -0.82 -2.72 -11.55
C ALA A 6 -1.72 -3.01 -10.34
N PRO A 7 -1.61 -2.25 -9.24
CA PRO A 7 -2.43 -2.45 -8.04
C PRO A 7 -3.90 -2.43 -8.43
N ASN A 8 -4.58 -3.54 -8.15
CA ASN A 8 -5.94 -3.82 -8.58
C ASN A 8 -6.94 -3.14 -7.63
N ASP A 9 -6.72 -1.87 -7.31
CA ASP A 9 -7.68 -1.07 -6.55
C ASP A 9 -8.79 -0.64 -7.51
N GLY A 10 -10.03 -0.95 -7.16
CA GLY A 10 -11.20 -0.83 -8.04
C GLY A 10 -11.31 0.52 -8.78
N ILE A 11 -10.85 1.60 -8.14
CA ILE A 11 -10.83 2.97 -8.69
C ILE A 11 -9.91 3.09 -9.92
N THR A 12 -8.72 2.47 -9.88
CA THR A 12 -7.71 2.51 -10.94
C THR A 12 -8.13 1.69 -12.16
N ILE A 13 -8.83 0.58 -11.92
CA ILE A 13 -9.46 -0.26 -12.95
C ILE A 13 -10.58 0.51 -13.63
N THR A 14 -11.55 1.04 -12.86
CA THR A 14 -12.67 1.78 -13.45
C THR A 14 -12.19 2.96 -14.27
N GLY A 15 -11.22 3.75 -13.79
CA GLY A 15 -10.68 4.87 -14.57
C GLY A 15 -10.02 4.43 -15.88
N ARG A 16 -9.19 3.37 -15.85
CA ARG A 16 -8.47 2.87 -17.03
C ARG A 16 -9.40 2.29 -18.10
N TYR A 17 -10.41 1.51 -17.71
CA TYR A 17 -11.34 0.89 -18.66
C TYR A 17 -12.45 1.85 -19.11
N LEU A 18 -12.82 2.84 -18.29
CA LEU A 18 -13.82 3.85 -18.64
C LEU A 18 -13.30 4.82 -19.72
N ILE A 19 -12.01 5.17 -19.72
CA ILE A 19 -11.41 5.97 -20.80
C ILE A 19 -11.35 5.17 -22.13
N LEU A 20 -10.99 3.89 -22.06
CA LEU A 20 -10.93 3.00 -23.23
C LEU A 20 -12.32 2.71 -23.85
N THR A 21 -13.40 2.92 -23.11
CA THR A 21 -14.77 2.72 -23.59
C THR A 21 -15.41 4.02 -24.06
N ILE A 22 -15.17 5.15 -23.37
CA ILE A 22 -15.73 6.46 -23.74
C ILE A 22 -15.18 6.97 -25.08
N ILE A 23 -13.88 6.81 -25.35
CA ILE A 23 -13.28 7.31 -26.60
C ILE A 23 -13.90 6.65 -27.85
N PRO A 24 -14.01 5.30 -27.95
CA PRO A 24 -14.71 4.65 -29.05
C PRO A 24 -16.19 5.03 -29.12
N LEU A 25 -16.88 5.18 -27.99
CA LEU A 25 -18.29 5.60 -27.94
C LEU A 25 -18.49 7.01 -28.52
N LEU A 26 -17.58 7.95 -28.23
CA LEU A 26 -17.63 9.30 -28.78
C LEU A 26 -17.38 9.31 -30.30
N ILE A 27 -16.45 8.49 -30.79
CA ILE A 27 -16.16 8.34 -32.24
C ILE A 27 -17.34 7.67 -32.97
N LEU A 28 -17.93 6.63 -32.37
CA LEU A 28 -19.12 5.95 -32.90
C LEU A 28 -20.35 6.87 -32.89
N TRP A 29 -20.50 7.72 -31.87
CA TRP A 29 -21.57 8.71 -31.80
C TRP A 29 -21.44 9.79 -32.88
N GLU A 30 -20.22 10.27 -33.14
CA GLU A 30 -19.94 11.24 -34.21
C GLU A 30 -20.22 10.67 -35.61
N THR A 31 -19.92 9.39 -35.84
CA THR A 31 -20.16 8.72 -37.13
C THR A 31 -21.63 8.36 -37.36
N TRP A 32 -22.40 8.09 -36.31
CA TRP A 32 -23.83 7.76 -36.44
C TRP A 32 -24.69 8.99 -36.75
N ASN A 33 -24.33 10.17 -36.24
CA ASN A 33 -25.19 11.35 -36.30
C ASN A 33 -24.60 12.47 -37.17
N SER A 34 -24.69 12.30 -38.49
CA SER A 34 -24.08 13.19 -39.50
C SER A 34 -24.67 14.61 -39.57
N GLN A 35 -25.79 14.87 -38.88
CA GLN A 35 -26.43 16.20 -38.79
C GLN A 35 -25.98 17.04 -37.59
N ILE A 36 -24.94 16.61 -36.88
CA ILE A 36 -24.38 17.33 -35.74
C ILE A 36 -23.85 18.71 -36.17
N SER A 37 -24.23 19.76 -35.43
CA SER A 37 -23.80 21.12 -35.71
C SER A 37 -22.27 21.28 -35.60
N LYS A 38 -21.67 22.14 -36.42
CA LYS A 38 -20.22 22.40 -36.41
C LYS A 38 -19.69 22.74 -35.00
N ARG A 39 -20.51 23.38 -34.15
CA ARG A 39 -20.15 23.72 -32.76
C ARG A 39 -20.00 22.47 -31.89
N TRP A 40 -20.91 21.51 -32.00
CA TRP A 40 -20.85 20.25 -31.27
C TRP A 40 -19.63 19.41 -31.68
N LYS A 41 -19.31 19.39 -32.98
CA LYS A 41 -18.09 18.73 -33.47
C LYS A 41 -16.82 19.32 -32.84
N THR A 42 -16.71 20.65 -32.77
CA THR A 42 -15.57 21.31 -32.11
C THR A 42 -15.50 20.96 -30.61
N ILE A 43 -16.65 20.96 -29.91
CA ILE A 43 -16.70 20.61 -28.48
C ILE A 43 -16.25 19.16 -28.27
N SER A 44 -16.72 18.22 -29.09
CA SER A 44 -16.33 16.81 -29.02
C SER A 44 -14.83 16.61 -29.23
N VAL A 45 -14.23 17.26 -30.24
CA VAL A 45 -12.77 17.20 -30.47
C VAL A 45 -11.99 17.76 -29.29
N VAL A 46 -12.42 18.90 -28.72
CA VAL A 46 -11.80 19.49 -27.54
C VAL A 46 -11.88 18.56 -26.33
N LEU A 47 -13.02 17.92 -26.11
CA LEU A 47 -13.22 16.95 -25.02
C LEU A 47 -12.33 15.71 -25.17
N ILE A 48 -12.14 15.22 -26.40
CA ILE A 48 -11.24 14.08 -26.67
C ILE A 48 -9.80 14.47 -26.33
N ILE A 49 -9.33 15.63 -26.80
CA ILE A 49 -7.97 16.13 -26.50
C ILE A 49 -7.79 16.31 -24.98
N PHE A 50 -8.78 16.90 -24.31
CA PHE A 50 -8.76 17.07 -22.86
C PHE A 50 -8.70 15.72 -22.12
N SER A 51 -9.46 14.72 -22.57
CA SER A 51 -9.43 13.36 -22.01
C SER A 51 -8.05 12.72 -22.14
N PHE A 52 -7.38 12.87 -23.29
CA PHE A 52 -6.00 12.39 -23.47
C PHE A 52 -5.03 13.10 -22.52
N PHE A 53 -5.18 14.41 -22.33
CA PHE A 53 -4.35 15.18 -21.41
C PHE A 53 -4.51 14.72 -19.96
N VAL A 54 -5.76 14.58 -19.48
CA VAL A 54 -6.06 14.08 -18.13
C VAL A 54 -5.53 12.65 -17.95
N SER A 55 -5.69 11.80 -18.96
CA SER A 55 -5.15 10.43 -18.94
C SER A 55 -3.62 10.43 -18.81
N GLY A 56 -2.93 11.33 -19.52
CA GLY A 56 -1.49 11.52 -19.41
C GLY A 56 -1.05 11.89 -17.99
N ILE A 57 -1.76 12.82 -17.35
CA ILE A 57 -1.50 13.21 -15.95
C ILE A 57 -1.72 12.02 -15.00
N ILE A 58 -2.83 11.29 -15.14
CA ILE A 58 -3.12 10.12 -14.30
C ILE A 58 -2.02 9.07 -14.45
N LEU A 59 -1.56 8.80 -15.68
CA LEU A 59 -0.47 7.87 -15.94
C LEU A 59 0.84 8.31 -15.27
N ALA A 60 1.17 9.60 -15.33
CA ALA A 60 2.36 10.13 -14.65
C ALA A 60 2.28 9.94 -13.12
N ILE A 61 1.15 10.25 -12.51
CA ILE A 61 0.92 10.04 -11.07
C ILE A 61 1.03 8.55 -10.71
N MET A 62 0.43 7.68 -11.51
CA MET A 62 0.50 6.22 -11.33
C MET A 62 1.92 5.69 -11.43
N GLN A 63 2.73 6.17 -12.38
CA GLN A 63 4.14 5.79 -12.49
C GLN A 63 4.93 6.18 -11.23
N HIS A 64 4.69 7.38 -10.69
CA HIS A 64 5.30 7.80 -9.44
C HIS A 64 4.86 6.93 -8.26
N ALA A 65 3.57 6.60 -8.15
CA ALA A 65 3.05 5.72 -7.12
C ALA A 65 3.69 4.33 -7.17
N ILE A 66 3.72 3.69 -8.35
CA ILE A 66 4.35 2.38 -8.57
C ILE A 66 5.85 2.42 -8.22
N LYS A 67 6.55 3.50 -8.57
CA LYS A 67 7.98 3.65 -8.23
C LYS A 67 8.18 3.71 -6.72
N GLN A 68 7.35 4.46 -5.99
CA GLN A 68 7.44 4.52 -4.52
C GLN A 68 7.08 3.17 -3.89
N GLU A 69 6.01 2.51 -4.34
CA GLU A 69 5.62 1.19 -3.85
C GLU A 69 6.75 0.17 -4.03
N LYS A 70 7.36 0.10 -5.22
CA LYS A 70 8.50 -0.79 -5.48
C LYS A 70 9.68 -0.52 -4.54
N ILE A 71 9.95 0.75 -4.23
CA ILE A 71 11.01 1.13 -3.31
C ILE A 71 10.71 0.63 -1.88
N TYR A 72 9.48 0.83 -1.38
CA TYR A 72 9.09 0.34 -0.05
C TYR A 72 9.07 -1.18 0.03
N ARG A 73 8.57 -1.86 -1.01
CA ARG A 73 8.62 -3.33 -1.10
C ARG A 73 10.04 -3.86 -1.10
N ASN A 74 10.96 -3.21 -1.82
CA ASN A 74 12.37 -3.59 -1.77
C ASN A 74 12.95 -3.45 -0.35
N PHE A 75 12.58 -2.40 0.39
CA PHE A 75 12.98 -2.23 1.78
C PHE A 75 12.41 -3.34 2.70
N TYR A 76 11.15 -3.73 2.52
CA TYR A 76 10.56 -4.84 3.26
C TYR A 76 11.23 -6.17 2.91
N ALA A 77 11.43 -6.46 1.62
CA ALA A 77 12.03 -7.70 1.13
C ALA A 77 13.48 -7.91 1.59
N GLN A 78 14.23 -6.85 1.89
CA GLN A 78 15.57 -6.95 2.52
C GLN A 78 15.51 -7.60 3.91
N ASN A 79 14.37 -7.55 4.58
CA ASN A 79 14.16 -8.20 5.88
C ASN A 79 13.74 -9.66 5.67
N GLN A 80 14.73 -10.56 5.64
CA GLN A 80 14.53 -12.01 5.51
C GLN A 80 14.07 -12.67 6.83
N SER A 81 12.94 -12.24 7.37
CA SER A 81 12.32 -12.87 8.55
C SER A 81 11.16 -13.80 8.17
N SER A 82 10.86 -14.74 9.07
CA SER A 82 9.75 -15.68 8.88
C SER A 82 8.37 -15.02 9.02
N VAL A 83 8.28 -13.97 9.85
CA VAL A 83 7.04 -13.22 10.07
C VAL A 83 7.31 -11.72 10.02
N TRP A 84 6.46 -10.98 9.30
CA TRP A 84 6.46 -9.53 9.29
C TRP A 84 5.30 -9.01 10.12
N ILE A 85 5.58 -8.09 11.03
CA ILE A 85 4.59 -7.50 11.92
C ILE A 85 4.52 -6.00 11.62
N PHE A 86 3.35 -5.50 11.30
CA PHE A 86 3.12 -4.08 11.03
C PHE A 86 2.24 -3.49 12.14
N THR A 87 2.66 -2.37 12.72
CA THR A 87 1.86 -1.62 13.71
C THR A 87 0.84 -0.67 13.08
N ASP A 88 0.93 -0.49 11.77
CA ASP A 88 0.19 0.52 11.04
C ASP A 88 -0.48 -0.09 9.80
N PRO A 89 -1.79 0.12 9.57
CA PRO A 89 -2.50 -0.44 8.43
C PRO A 89 -1.99 0.12 7.09
N LEU A 90 -1.48 1.36 7.08
CA LEU A 90 -0.87 1.97 5.90
C LEU A 90 0.37 1.20 5.44
N LEU A 91 1.26 0.87 6.37
CA LEU A 91 2.48 0.13 6.07
C LEU A 91 2.16 -1.31 5.70
N CYS A 92 1.21 -1.93 6.40
CA CYS A 92 0.68 -3.25 6.06
C CYS A 92 0.13 -3.31 4.63
N GLY A 93 -0.62 -2.30 4.18
CA GLY A 93 -1.16 -2.23 2.83
C GLY A 93 -0.07 -2.15 1.76
N GLN A 94 1.05 -1.49 2.06
CA GLN A 94 2.19 -1.35 1.14
C GLN A 94 2.98 -2.65 0.92
N ALA A 95 2.74 -3.70 1.72
CA ALA A 95 3.34 -5.01 1.46
C ALA A 95 2.79 -5.68 0.18
N GLY A 96 1.58 -5.29 -0.27
CA GLY A 96 1.03 -5.67 -1.57
C GLY A 96 0.98 -7.19 -1.78
N SER A 97 1.56 -7.69 -2.88
CA SER A 97 1.54 -9.12 -3.20
C SER A 97 2.32 -10.00 -2.22
N ASP A 98 3.15 -9.43 -1.36
CA ASP A 98 3.97 -10.20 -0.41
C ASP A 98 3.07 -10.90 0.64
N HIS A 99 1.84 -10.42 0.84
CA HIS A 99 0.76 -11.09 1.60
C HIS A 99 0.45 -12.51 1.11
N LEU A 100 0.75 -12.85 -0.14
CA LEU A 100 0.50 -14.19 -0.71
C LEU A 100 1.61 -15.20 -0.41
N SER A 101 2.79 -14.73 0.01
CA SER A 101 3.99 -15.57 0.12
C SER A 101 4.67 -15.50 1.49
N LYS A 102 4.32 -14.49 2.31
CA LYS A 102 4.90 -14.24 3.61
C LYS A 102 3.81 -14.23 4.68
N ASN A 103 4.17 -14.69 5.88
CA ASN A 103 3.32 -14.56 7.05
C ASN A 103 3.38 -13.10 7.53
N ILE A 104 2.33 -12.34 7.21
CA ILE A 104 2.21 -10.93 7.56
C ILE A 104 1.13 -10.75 8.62
N LEU A 105 1.48 -10.09 9.73
CA LEU A 105 0.59 -9.74 10.83
C LEU A 105 0.41 -8.23 10.86
N CYS A 106 -0.82 -7.79 10.61
CA CYS A 106 -1.18 -6.37 10.69
C CYS A 106 -1.94 -6.13 11.99
N ILE A 107 -1.27 -5.45 12.92
CA ILE A 107 -1.80 -5.20 14.26
C ILE A 107 -2.66 -3.95 14.21
N ASN A 108 -3.87 -4.06 14.75
CA ASN A 108 -4.79 -2.95 14.91
C ASN A 108 -5.01 -2.67 16.42
N PRO A 109 -5.64 -1.54 16.78
CA PRO A 109 -5.88 -1.18 18.18
C PRO A 109 -6.77 -2.17 18.95
N LYS A 110 -7.57 -2.97 18.24
CA LYS A 110 -8.47 -3.98 18.82
C LYS A 110 -7.81 -5.36 18.91
N THR A 111 -6.61 -5.53 18.37
CA THR A 111 -5.89 -6.80 18.39
C THR A 111 -5.46 -7.12 19.83
N ASN A 112 -5.74 -8.35 20.27
CA ASN A 112 -5.25 -8.84 21.56
C ASN A 112 -3.75 -9.13 21.46
N LEU A 113 -2.93 -8.16 21.91
CA LEU A 113 -1.47 -8.24 21.83
C LEU A 113 -0.89 -9.43 22.60
N ASP A 114 -1.45 -9.77 23.76
CA ASP A 114 -1.01 -10.91 24.57
C ASP A 114 -1.14 -12.23 23.82
N ARG A 115 -2.31 -12.44 23.20
CA ARG A 115 -2.54 -13.64 22.39
C ARG A 115 -1.57 -13.73 21.22
N ILE A 116 -1.35 -12.61 20.51
CA ILE A 116 -0.43 -12.59 19.36
C ILE A 116 0.99 -12.90 19.81
N VAL A 117 1.49 -12.25 20.86
CA VAL A 117 2.85 -12.50 21.37
C VAL A 117 2.99 -13.95 21.84
N ASN A 118 2.02 -14.49 22.58
CA ASN A 118 2.06 -15.89 23.01
C ASN A 118 2.08 -16.86 21.83
N ASN A 119 1.29 -16.60 20.78
CA ASN A 119 1.34 -17.41 19.56
C ASN A 119 2.71 -17.33 18.88
N LEU A 120 3.31 -16.14 18.79
CA LEU A 120 4.65 -15.97 18.22
C LEU A 120 5.73 -16.73 19.01
N ILE A 121 5.57 -16.83 20.33
CA ILE A 121 6.51 -17.56 21.22
C ILE A 121 6.29 -19.07 21.13
N THR A 122 5.04 -19.53 21.08
CA THR A 122 4.72 -20.97 21.10
C THR A 122 4.93 -21.63 19.75
N GLU A 123 4.72 -20.92 18.65
CA GLU A 123 4.88 -21.43 17.29
C GLU A 123 6.37 -21.73 17.00
N SER A 124 6.68 -23.01 16.74
CA SER A 124 8.05 -23.48 16.50
C SER A 124 8.55 -23.17 15.09
N SER A 125 7.65 -22.92 14.13
CA SER A 125 7.99 -22.58 12.75
C SER A 125 8.58 -21.16 12.61
N ILE A 126 8.41 -20.30 13.61
CA ILE A 126 8.91 -18.92 13.62
C ILE A 126 10.33 -18.88 14.18
N SER A 127 11.30 -18.70 13.30
CA SER A 127 12.72 -18.52 13.68
C SER A 127 13.10 -17.05 13.88
N SER A 128 12.45 -16.15 13.16
CA SER A 128 12.73 -14.71 13.18
C SER A 128 11.53 -13.88 12.79
N LEU A 129 11.43 -12.68 13.35
CA LEU A 129 10.35 -11.74 13.05
C LEU A 129 10.90 -10.34 12.81
N THR A 130 10.23 -9.57 11.96
CA THR A 130 10.54 -8.15 11.75
C THR A 130 9.34 -7.31 12.10
N LEU A 131 9.53 -6.34 12.99
CA LEU A 131 8.55 -5.33 13.34
C LEU A 131 8.78 -4.08 12.48
N PHE A 132 7.76 -3.68 11.74
CA PHE A 132 7.72 -2.45 10.96
C PHE A 132 6.82 -1.43 11.66
N GLU A 133 7.37 -0.25 11.91
CA GLU A 133 6.70 0.83 12.61
C GLU A 133 6.98 2.17 11.92
N MET A 134 6.03 3.11 11.98
CA MET A 134 6.34 4.51 11.64
C MET A 134 7.29 5.12 12.67
N SER A 135 8.21 5.97 12.20
CA SER A 135 9.02 6.84 13.05
C SER A 135 8.12 7.79 13.82
N GLU A 136 8.55 8.27 14.99
CA GLU A 136 7.72 9.16 15.81
C GLU A 136 7.27 10.42 15.07
N LYS A 137 8.11 10.94 14.17
CA LYS A 137 7.81 12.12 13.36
C LYS A 137 6.66 11.84 12.39
N GLU A 138 6.67 10.68 11.72
CA GLU A 138 5.58 10.31 10.81
C GLU A 138 4.33 9.91 11.60
N PHE A 139 4.48 9.13 12.66
CA PHE A 139 3.39 8.70 13.52
C PHE A 139 2.56 9.88 14.06
N LYS A 140 3.21 10.94 14.58
CA LYS A 140 2.51 12.14 15.09
C LYS A 140 1.67 12.86 14.03
N LYS A 141 1.98 12.72 12.74
CA LYS A 141 1.17 13.30 11.65
C LYS A 141 -0.15 12.55 11.46
N PHE A 142 -0.21 11.27 11.83
CA PHE A 142 -1.31 10.37 11.55
C PHE A 142 -2.07 9.89 12.80
N GLU A 143 -1.49 9.93 13.99
CA GLU A 143 -2.05 9.39 15.25
C GLU A 143 -3.52 9.78 15.49
N TYR A 144 -3.87 11.05 15.29
CA TYR A 144 -5.23 11.56 15.49
C TYR A 144 -6.09 11.57 14.22
N LYS A 145 -5.49 11.28 13.06
CA LYS A 145 -6.18 11.30 11.76
C LYS A 145 -6.65 9.91 11.33
N MET A 146 -6.05 8.85 11.90
CA MET A 146 -6.33 7.47 11.52
C MET A 146 -6.56 6.60 12.76
N PRO A 147 -7.83 6.36 13.16
CA PRO A 147 -8.14 5.61 14.38
C PRO A 147 -7.75 4.12 14.31
N MET A 148 -7.28 3.66 13.15
CA MET A 148 -6.82 2.28 12.92
C MET A 148 -5.32 2.09 13.20
N ILE A 149 -4.57 3.16 13.48
CA ILE A 149 -3.16 3.09 13.85
C ILE A 149 -3.03 2.63 15.31
N LEU A 150 -2.11 1.71 15.58
CA LEU A 150 -1.85 1.24 16.95
C LEU A 150 -1.39 2.42 17.83
N PRO A 151 -2.08 2.72 18.95
CA PRO A 151 -1.70 3.83 19.82
C PRO A 151 -0.30 3.69 20.38
N SER A 152 0.36 4.80 20.67
CA SER A 152 1.74 4.83 21.17
C SER A 152 1.95 3.92 22.39
N GLN A 153 1.01 3.93 23.35
CA GLN A 153 1.07 3.07 24.55
C GLN A 153 1.06 1.56 24.21
N SER A 154 0.14 1.14 23.34
CA SER A 154 0.01 -0.25 22.90
C SER A 154 1.22 -0.70 22.09
N LYS A 155 1.78 0.21 21.28
CA LYS A 155 3.01 0.00 20.52
C LYS A 155 4.22 -0.20 21.44
N THR A 156 4.40 0.65 22.45
CA THR A 156 5.47 0.47 23.45
C THR A 156 5.32 -0.85 24.21
N LEU A 157 4.09 -1.23 24.57
CA LEU A 157 3.81 -2.51 25.22
C LEU A 157 4.21 -3.70 24.34
N LEU A 158 3.86 -3.67 23.05
CA LEU A 158 4.25 -4.70 22.09
C LEU A 158 5.77 -4.82 21.99
N ILE A 159 6.47 -3.71 21.79
CA ILE A 159 7.94 -3.69 21.68
C ILE A 159 8.57 -4.27 22.94
N LYS A 160 8.10 -3.85 24.13
CA LYS A 160 8.61 -4.37 25.40
C LYS A 160 8.41 -5.89 25.52
N LYS A 161 7.25 -6.40 25.10
CA LYS A 161 6.97 -7.85 25.12
C LYS A 161 7.85 -8.62 24.13
N LEU A 162 8.12 -8.06 22.95
CA LEU A 162 9.02 -8.67 21.97
C LEU A 162 10.47 -8.64 22.47
N ASP A 163 10.94 -7.52 23.01
CA ASP A 163 12.29 -7.37 23.56
C ASP A 163 12.55 -8.33 24.74
N LEU A 164 11.52 -8.71 25.50
CA LEU A 164 11.64 -9.69 26.60
C LEU A 164 11.75 -11.15 26.13
N ASN A 165 11.14 -11.49 24.99
CA ASN A 165 11.01 -12.88 24.54
C ASN A 165 11.89 -13.22 23.33
N PHE A 166 12.44 -12.21 22.64
CA PHE A 166 13.23 -12.38 21.43
C PHE A 166 14.52 -11.57 21.49
N ARG A 167 15.59 -12.07 20.86
CA ARG A 167 16.85 -11.34 20.73
C ARG A 167 16.76 -10.32 19.61
N LYS A 168 16.95 -9.05 19.94
CA LYS A 168 16.99 -7.93 19.00
C LYS A 168 18.34 -7.90 18.28
N GLU A 169 18.33 -7.86 16.95
CA GLU A 169 19.57 -7.83 16.16
C GLU A 169 19.82 -6.44 15.57
N LYS A 170 18.95 -6.00 14.66
CA LYS A 170 19.21 -4.82 13.84
C LYS A 170 17.97 -3.95 13.74
N ARG A 171 18.19 -2.64 13.88
CA ARG A 171 17.23 -1.59 13.59
C ARG A 171 17.67 -0.87 12.33
N LEU A 172 16.79 -0.76 11.34
CA LEU A 172 17.01 0.00 10.11
C LEU A 172 15.90 1.04 10.00
N GLU A 173 16.22 2.19 9.40
CA GLU A 173 15.25 3.24 9.10
C GLU A 173 15.32 3.62 7.63
N TYR A 174 14.15 3.75 7.01
CA TYR A 174 14.01 4.18 5.63
C TYR A 174 12.78 5.07 5.46
N LYS A 175 13.00 6.33 5.06
CA LYS A 175 11.94 7.33 4.80
C LYS A 175 10.86 7.39 5.90
N GLY A 176 11.27 7.37 7.16
CA GLY A 176 10.36 7.44 8.31
C GLY A 176 9.63 6.14 8.64
N ILE A 177 10.04 5.01 8.06
CA ILE A 177 9.66 3.66 8.50
C ILE A 177 10.87 3.04 9.19
N ILE A 178 10.64 2.45 10.34
CA ILE A 178 11.64 1.74 11.12
C ILE A 178 11.33 0.25 11.03
N SER A 179 12.34 -0.56 10.73
CA SER A 179 12.25 -2.02 10.79
C SER A 179 13.19 -2.55 11.87
N THR A 180 12.66 -3.30 12.82
CA THR A 180 13.43 -3.94 13.88
C THR A 180 13.35 -5.45 13.73
N ARG A 181 14.50 -6.11 13.58
CA ARG A 181 14.58 -7.57 13.44
C ARG A 181 14.87 -8.25 14.78
N TYR A 182 14.17 -9.35 15.00
CA TYR A 182 14.19 -10.18 16.18
C TYR A 182 14.41 -11.64 15.80
N TYR A 183 15.10 -12.38 16.65
CA TYR A 183 15.28 -13.83 16.54
C TYR A 183 14.76 -14.51 17.78
N LYS A 184 14.19 -15.70 17.57
CA LYS A 184 13.88 -16.59 18.66
C LYS A 184 15.22 -17.09 19.24
N PRO A 185 15.41 -17.03 20.57
CA PRO A 185 16.65 -17.47 21.20
C PRO A 185 16.92 -18.96 21.04
#